data_AF-A0A8J6ZMG7-F1
#
_entry.id   AF-A0A8J6ZMG7-F1
#
_cell.length_a   1.000
_cell.length_b   1.000
_cell.length_c   1.000
_cell.angle_alpha   90.00
_cell.angle_beta   90.00
_cell.angle_gamma   90.00
#
_symmetry.space_group_name_H-M   'P 1'
#
loop_
_entity.id
_entity.type
_entity.pdbx_description
1 polymer ?
#
loop_
_entity_poly.entity_id
_entity_poly.type
_entity_poly.pdbx_seq_one_letter_code
_entity_poly.pdbx_strand_id
1 'polypeptide(L)'
;MPLQFPDSWRFDSSPESVIPNAAIDEFEKLIGIIVAKGNRWELLEYFKECFAHAVGSTSVWSTSESWASTDLRSYLEDAAKNPSLFLEAFYDSCENLRDKYAIPDIERINDICLEHKIAYKIDPPKLVKLCEGEEAISVAEPPATFTEPVKQLIRESLNRSEQLLNENRPREAVIEVLWILESITTAFRGEQLPSGTIKGTYFNVIVKELRNANEGTAINYILKCLESLHGYHSSPTGGGGRHGLDLKEGKPMTLSEGRLFCNLIRSYISFLLTEYERLINNDVSDNF
;
A
#
# COMPACT_ATOMS: atom_id res chain seq x y z
N MET A 1 -12.20 -20.85 7.60
CA MET A 1 -11.01 -21.00 6.74
C MET A 1 -9.95 -20.08 7.30
N PRO A 2 -8.70 -20.52 7.54
CA PRO A 2 -7.73 -19.71 8.26
C PRO A 2 -7.32 -18.47 7.46
N LEU A 3 -7.04 -17.37 8.16
CA LEU A 3 -6.54 -16.14 7.56
C LEU A 3 -5.10 -16.31 7.05
N GLN A 4 -4.80 -15.74 5.88
CA GLN A 4 -3.54 -15.92 5.19
C GLN A 4 -2.79 -14.59 5.03
N PHE A 5 -1.51 -14.61 5.38
CA PHE A 5 -0.57 -13.49 5.21
C PHE A 5 0.87 -14.02 5.18
N PRO A 6 1.86 -13.22 4.73
CA PRO A 6 3.26 -13.64 4.71
C PRO A 6 3.78 -14.07 6.08
N ASP A 7 4.45 -15.23 6.16
CA ASP A 7 4.97 -15.79 7.41
C ASP A 7 5.90 -14.84 8.17
N SER A 8 6.59 -13.95 7.45
CA SER A 8 7.45 -12.92 8.05
C SER A 8 6.67 -11.99 9.00
N TRP A 9 5.39 -11.70 8.74
CA TRP A 9 4.59 -10.80 9.58
C TRP A 9 4.32 -11.38 10.97
N ARG A 10 4.43 -12.70 11.16
CA ARG A 10 4.30 -13.32 12.49
C ARG A 10 5.41 -12.88 13.46
N PHE A 11 6.54 -12.44 12.92
CA PHE A 11 7.71 -12.01 13.69
C PHE A 11 7.91 -10.49 13.68
N ASP A 12 7.11 -9.75 12.92
CA ASP A 12 7.19 -8.29 12.84
C ASP A 12 6.52 -7.64 14.07
N SER A 13 7.34 -7.28 15.06
CA SER A 13 6.91 -6.48 16.21
C SER A 13 7.47 -5.07 16.09
N SER A 14 6.73 -4.17 15.44
CA SER A 14 7.06 -2.73 15.43
C SER A 14 6.21 -1.98 16.45
N PRO A 15 6.80 -1.13 17.31
CA PRO A 15 6.04 -0.29 18.25
C PRO A 15 5.01 0.61 17.56
N GLU A 16 5.27 1.01 16.31
CA GLU A 16 4.38 1.87 15.50
C GLU A 16 3.15 1.12 14.99
N SER A 17 3.16 -0.22 15.04
CA SER A 17 2.06 -1.07 14.58
C SER A 17 1.22 -1.66 15.71
N VAL A 18 1.38 -1.23 16.97
CA VAL A 18 0.63 -1.83 18.09
C VAL A 18 -0.86 -1.45 18.02
N ILE A 19 -1.75 -2.43 18.22
CA ILE A 19 -3.19 -2.17 18.32
C ILE A 19 -3.47 -1.32 19.58
N PRO A 20 -4.12 -0.16 19.47
CA PRO A 20 -4.38 0.70 20.62
C PRO A 20 -5.40 0.04 21.56
N ASN A 21 -5.26 0.27 22.88
CA ASN A 21 -6.16 -0.29 23.90
C ASN A 21 -7.65 -0.05 23.60
N ALA A 22 -8.00 1.11 23.03
CA ALA A 22 -9.38 1.42 22.65
C ALA A 22 -9.95 0.44 21.60
N ALA A 23 -9.12 -0.03 20.66
CA ALA A 23 -9.52 -1.06 19.70
C ALA A 23 -9.64 -2.43 20.38
N ILE A 24 -8.71 -2.76 21.29
CA ILE A 24 -8.78 -3.98 22.09
C ILE A 24 -10.10 -4.04 22.85
N ASP A 25 -10.55 -2.93 23.45
CA ASP A 25 -11.84 -2.82 24.13
C ASP A 25 -13.02 -3.11 23.20
N GLU A 26 -12.99 -2.64 21.95
CA GLU A 26 -14.04 -2.93 20.96
C GLU A 26 -14.05 -4.41 20.56
N PHE A 27 -12.89 -5.02 20.34
CA PHE A 27 -12.79 -6.46 20.07
C PHE A 27 -13.25 -7.30 21.28
N GLU A 28 -12.89 -6.92 22.50
CA GLU A 28 -13.33 -7.57 23.73
C GLU A 28 -14.86 -7.46 23.91
N LYS A 29 -15.47 -6.32 23.55
CA LYS A 29 -16.93 -6.18 23.52
C LYS A 29 -17.58 -7.14 22.53
N LEU A 30 -17.00 -7.33 21.34
CA LEU A 30 -17.49 -8.31 20.36
C LEU A 30 -17.42 -9.73 20.93
N ILE A 31 -16.30 -10.11 21.58
CA ILE A 31 -16.19 -11.39 22.30
C ILE A 31 -17.29 -11.48 23.36
N GLY A 32 -17.48 -10.42 24.15
CA GLY A 32 -18.53 -10.31 25.17
C GLY A 32 -19.94 -10.61 24.64
N ILE A 33 -20.26 -10.13 23.44
CA ILE A 33 -21.54 -10.39 22.76
C ILE A 33 -21.67 -11.87 22.36
N ILE A 34 -20.60 -12.48 21.84
CA ILE A 34 -20.56 -13.89 21.43
C ILE A 34 -20.71 -14.80 22.66
N VAL A 35 -19.91 -14.59 23.70
CA VAL A 35 -19.90 -15.45 24.90
C VAL A 35 -21.22 -15.40 25.66
N ALA A 36 -21.98 -14.30 25.57
CA ALA A 36 -23.31 -14.17 26.16
C ALA A 36 -24.37 -15.09 25.53
N LYS A 37 -24.09 -15.72 24.38
CA LYS A 37 -25.00 -16.63 23.68
C LYS A 37 -24.81 -18.10 24.03
N GLY A 38 -23.75 -18.45 24.76
CA GLY A 38 -23.44 -19.84 25.13
C GLY A 38 -23.03 -19.97 26.60
N ASN A 39 -22.27 -21.02 26.90
CA ASN A 39 -21.59 -21.13 28.19
C ASN A 39 -20.46 -20.09 28.21
N ARG A 40 -20.71 -19.00 28.93
CA ARG A 40 -19.81 -17.84 28.96
C ARG A 40 -18.39 -18.22 29.39
N TRP A 41 -18.25 -19.07 30.41
CA TRP A 41 -16.93 -19.47 30.90
C TRP A 41 -16.17 -20.30 29.87
N GLU A 42 -16.81 -21.34 29.30
CA GLU A 42 -16.17 -22.17 28.27
C GLU A 42 -15.77 -21.37 27.02
N LEU A 43 -16.60 -20.42 26.59
CA LEU A 43 -16.27 -19.59 25.43
C LEU A 43 -15.17 -18.57 25.74
N LEU A 44 -15.12 -18.00 26.94
CA LEU A 44 -14.00 -17.17 27.37
C LEU A 44 -12.68 -17.95 27.39
N GLU A 45 -12.71 -19.19 27.90
CA GLU A 45 -11.56 -20.11 27.88
C GLU A 45 -11.10 -20.43 26.46
N TYR A 46 -12.05 -20.66 25.54
CA TYR A 46 -11.74 -20.88 24.13
C TYR A 46 -11.01 -19.69 23.51
N PHE A 47 -11.55 -18.47 23.62
CA PHE A 47 -10.86 -17.29 23.09
C PHE A 47 -9.50 -17.08 23.78
N LYS A 48 -9.41 -17.32 25.09
CA LYS A 48 -8.16 -17.22 25.84
C LYS A 48 -7.09 -18.17 25.30
N GLU A 49 -7.45 -19.43 25.02
CA GLU A 49 -6.55 -20.42 24.42
C GLU A 49 -6.11 -20.00 23.02
N CYS A 50 -7.02 -19.51 22.17
CA CYS A 50 -6.69 -19.05 20.83
C CYS A 50 -5.69 -17.88 20.84
N PHE A 51 -5.91 -16.87 21.68
CA PHE A 51 -4.99 -15.73 21.80
C PHE A 51 -3.67 -16.11 22.48
N ALA A 52 -3.68 -16.98 23.49
CA ALA A 52 -2.45 -17.51 24.08
C ALA A 52 -1.60 -18.27 23.05
N HIS A 53 -2.24 -19.11 22.23
CA HIS A 53 -1.57 -19.86 21.18
C HIS A 53 -0.95 -18.93 20.11
N ALA A 54 -1.68 -17.89 19.70
CA ALA A 54 -1.20 -16.93 18.69
C ALA A 54 0.10 -16.23 19.09
N VAL A 55 0.30 -15.96 20.39
CA VAL A 55 1.53 -15.35 20.92
C VAL A 55 2.59 -16.37 21.33
N GLY A 56 2.40 -17.65 21.02
CA GLY A 56 3.32 -18.73 21.38
C GLY A 56 3.35 -19.07 22.88
N SER A 57 2.28 -18.72 23.60
CA SER A 57 2.09 -19.05 25.01
C SER A 57 1.15 -20.24 25.18
N THR A 58 1.01 -20.70 26.42
CA THR A 58 0.06 -21.75 26.81
C THR A 58 -0.93 -21.19 27.81
N SER A 59 -2.22 -21.35 27.54
CA SER A 59 -3.26 -21.03 28.52
C SER A 59 -3.43 -22.20 29.51
N VAL A 60 -3.77 -21.86 30.75
CA VAL A 60 -4.24 -22.82 31.76
C VAL A 60 -5.71 -22.52 32.02
N TRP A 61 -6.54 -23.56 32.16
CA TRP A 61 -7.95 -23.39 32.49
C TRP A 61 -8.10 -22.60 33.79
N SER A 62 -8.84 -21.49 33.75
CA SER A 62 -9.01 -20.63 34.92
C SER A 62 -9.98 -21.30 35.90
N THR A 63 -9.88 -20.95 37.18
CA THR A 63 -10.71 -21.54 38.25
C THR A 63 -12.08 -20.86 38.39
N SER A 64 -12.28 -19.72 37.72
CA SER A 64 -13.56 -19.02 37.65
C SER A 64 -13.69 -18.25 36.33
N GLU A 65 -14.92 -17.88 35.99
CA GLU A 65 -15.21 -17.03 34.83
C GLU A 65 -14.53 -15.66 34.91
N SER A 66 -14.44 -15.06 36.11
CA SER A 66 -13.78 -13.77 36.30
C SER A 66 -12.29 -13.84 35.99
N TRP A 67 -11.62 -14.94 36.38
CA TRP A 67 -10.23 -15.19 36.02
C TRP A 67 -10.08 -15.43 34.53
N ALA A 68 -10.98 -16.20 33.90
CA ALA A 68 -10.97 -16.41 32.46
C ALA A 68 -11.05 -15.09 31.67
N SER A 69 -11.88 -14.15 32.13
CA SER A 69 -12.00 -12.81 31.54
C SER A 69 -10.74 -11.97 31.72
N THR A 70 -10.16 -11.92 32.92
CA THR A 70 -8.93 -11.14 33.17
C THR A 70 -7.74 -11.72 32.40
N ASP A 71 -7.58 -13.04 32.39
CA ASP A 71 -6.49 -13.70 31.67
C ASP A 71 -6.65 -13.50 30.16
N LEU A 72 -7.87 -13.60 29.62
CA LEU A 72 -8.15 -13.28 28.21
C LEU A 72 -7.69 -11.87 27.87
N ARG A 73 -8.02 -10.87 28.70
CA ARG A 73 -7.60 -9.49 28.47
C ARG A 73 -6.08 -9.36 28.38
N SER A 74 -5.33 -10.01 29.26
CA SER A 74 -3.87 -10.01 29.19
C SER A 74 -3.35 -10.62 27.88
N TYR A 75 -3.95 -11.72 27.40
CA TYR A 75 -3.56 -12.31 26.11
C TYR A 75 -3.96 -11.45 24.91
N LEU A 76 -5.07 -10.72 24.97
CA LEU A 76 -5.43 -9.73 23.95
C LEU A 76 -4.38 -8.62 23.87
N GLU A 77 -3.94 -8.09 25.01
CA GLU A 77 -2.90 -7.05 25.10
C GLU A 77 -1.53 -7.55 24.61
N ASP A 78 -1.18 -8.81 24.90
CA ASP A 78 0.04 -9.41 24.38
C ASP A 78 -0.03 -9.64 22.87
N ALA A 79 -1.16 -10.14 22.36
CA ALA A 79 -1.36 -10.33 20.92
C ALA A 79 -1.40 -9.01 20.16
N ALA A 80 -1.93 -7.94 20.78
CA ALA A 80 -2.03 -6.61 20.19
C ALA A 80 -0.67 -5.99 19.81
N LYS A 81 0.43 -6.50 20.37
CA LYS A 81 1.80 -6.14 19.98
C LYS A 81 2.13 -6.53 18.54
N ASN A 82 1.38 -7.47 17.95
CA ASN A 82 1.43 -7.85 16.55
C ASN A 82 0.00 -7.93 15.96
N PRO A 83 -0.44 -6.91 15.20
CA PRO A 83 -1.80 -6.89 14.66
C PRO A 83 -2.15 -8.07 13.77
N SER A 84 -1.19 -8.63 13.03
CA SER A 84 -1.46 -9.77 12.16
C SER A 84 -1.84 -11.00 12.97
N LEU A 85 -1.12 -11.28 14.06
CA LEU A 85 -1.44 -12.37 14.98
C LEU A 85 -2.75 -12.10 15.73
N PHE A 86 -2.99 -10.86 16.15
CA PHE A 86 -4.23 -10.49 16.83
C PHE A 86 -5.46 -10.70 15.93
N LEU A 87 -5.41 -10.19 14.70
CA LEU A 87 -6.52 -10.26 13.75
C LEU A 87 -6.74 -11.70 13.25
N GLU A 88 -5.68 -12.47 13.04
CA GLU A 88 -5.78 -13.90 12.75
C GLU A 88 -6.48 -14.64 13.89
N ALA A 89 -5.99 -14.49 15.13
CA ALA A 89 -6.55 -15.17 16.29
C ALA A 89 -8.03 -14.84 16.46
N PHE A 90 -8.41 -13.57 16.32
CA PHE A 90 -9.81 -13.16 16.41
C PHE A 90 -10.66 -13.76 15.29
N TYR A 91 -10.25 -13.58 14.03
CA TYR A 91 -10.99 -14.01 12.86
C TYR A 91 -11.17 -15.53 12.83
N ASP A 92 -10.09 -16.29 13.02
CA ASP A 92 -10.12 -17.75 13.02
C ASP A 92 -10.98 -18.28 14.18
N SER A 93 -10.89 -17.65 15.35
CA SER A 93 -11.75 -17.99 16.50
C SER A 93 -13.23 -17.80 16.18
N CYS A 94 -13.59 -16.67 15.54
CA CYS A 94 -14.95 -16.40 15.09
C CYS A 94 -15.40 -17.41 14.03
N GLU A 95 -14.60 -17.65 12.99
CA GLU A 95 -14.94 -18.59 11.90
C GLU A 95 -15.22 -20.00 12.43
N ASN A 96 -14.44 -20.48 13.39
CA ASN A 96 -14.65 -21.80 14.01
C ASN A 96 -15.94 -21.88 14.83
N LEU A 97 -16.51 -20.75 15.24
CA LEU A 97 -17.77 -20.65 15.98
C LEU A 97 -18.98 -20.33 15.09
N ARG A 98 -18.76 -20.02 13.80
CA ARG A 98 -19.79 -19.50 12.86
C ARG A 98 -21.01 -20.42 12.71
N ASP A 99 -20.82 -21.74 12.79
CA ASP A 99 -21.91 -22.72 12.67
C ASP A 99 -22.82 -22.79 13.91
N LYS A 100 -22.35 -22.29 15.06
CA LYS A 100 -23.03 -22.44 16.35
C LYS A 100 -23.52 -21.11 16.92
N TYR A 101 -22.84 -20.02 16.61
CA TYR A 101 -23.09 -18.71 17.20
C TYR A 101 -23.13 -17.62 16.13
N ALA A 102 -23.91 -16.58 16.39
CA ALA A 102 -23.84 -15.36 15.60
C ALA A 102 -22.50 -14.66 15.89
N ILE A 103 -21.72 -14.43 14.84
CA ILE A 103 -20.42 -13.78 14.92
C ILE A 103 -20.43 -12.45 14.14
N PRO A 104 -19.56 -11.49 14.47
CA PRO A 104 -19.43 -10.25 13.71
C PRO A 104 -19.13 -10.53 12.23
N ASP A 105 -19.68 -9.69 11.36
CA ASP A 105 -19.30 -9.68 9.96
C ASP A 105 -17.92 -9.08 9.76
N ILE A 106 -17.34 -9.34 8.59
CA ILE A 106 -16.02 -8.85 8.21
C ILE A 106 -16.02 -7.32 8.12
N GLU A 107 -17.15 -6.74 7.72
CA GLU A 107 -17.38 -5.29 7.65
C GLU A 107 -17.19 -4.66 9.03
N ARG A 108 -17.85 -5.16 10.08
CA ARG A 108 -17.70 -4.63 11.44
C ARG A 108 -16.27 -4.75 11.97
N ILE A 109 -15.57 -5.84 11.68
CA ILE A 109 -14.17 -6.01 12.09
C ILE A 109 -13.28 -4.99 11.39
N ASN A 110 -13.48 -4.79 10.08
CA ASN A 110 -12.74 -3.80 9.31
C ASN A 110 -13.07 -2.36 9.71
N ASP A 111 -14.31 -2.06 10.12
CA ASP A 111 -14.70 -0.76 10.65
C ASP A 111 -13.91 -0.42 11.92
N ILE A 112 -13.76 -1.38 12.85
CA ILE A 112 -12.92 -1.19 14.05
C ILE A 112 -11.46 -0.93 13.63
N CYS A 113 -10.95 -1.69 12.66
CA CYS A 113 -9.59 -1.47 12.15
C CYS A 113 -9.43 -0.06 11.58
N LEU A 114 -10.41 0.43 10.82
CA LEU A 114 -10.39 1.76 10.22
C LEU A 114 -10.52 2.87 11.26
N GLU A 115 -11.50 2.79 12.16
CA GLU A 115 -11.76 3.76 13.24
C GLU A 115 -10.53 3.95 14.13
N HIS A 116 -9.81 2.87 14.40
CA HIS A 116 -8.63 2.87 15.25
C HIS A 116 -7.30 2.93 14.47
N LYS A 117 -7.35 3.17 13.16
CA LYS A 117 -6.16 3.31 12.28
C LYS A 117 -5.21 2.12 12.33
N ILE A 118 -5.76 0.92 12.50
CA ILE A 118 -5.02 -0.32 12.37
C ILE A 118 -4.70 -0.51 10.89
N ALA A 119 -3.41 -0.64 10.57
CA ALA A 119 -2.88 -0.71 9.20
C ALA A 119 -3.18 -2.04 8.49
N TYR A 120 -4.34 -2.65 8.71
CA TYR A 120 -4.73 -3.94 8.16
C TYR A 120 -6.23 -4.00 7.84
N LYS A 121 -6.56 -4.76 6.81
CA LYS A 121 -7.92 -5.10 6.39
C LYS A 121 -8.04 -6.60 6.19
N ILE A 122 -9.11 -7.18 6.70
CA ILE A 122 -9.48 -8.57 6.46
C ILE A 122 -10.27 -8.65 5.13
N ASP A 123 -9.73 -9.38 4.16
CA ASP A 123 -10.35 -9.69 2.87
C ASP A 123 -10.21 -11.20 2.60
N PRO A 124 -11.06 -12.04 3.23
CA PRO A 124 -10.81 -13.47 3.33
C PRO A 124 -10.62 -14.15 1.96
N PRO A 125 -9.63 -15.05 1.83
CA PRO A 125 -8.82 -15.62 2.91
C PRO A 125 -7.65 -14.74 3.37
N LYS A 126 -7.46 -13.53 2.85
CA LYS A 126 -6.23 -12.77 3.03
C LYS A 126 -6.35 -11.69 4.10
N LEU A 127 -5.27 -11.45 4.83
CA LEU A 127 -5.05 -10.20 5.56
C LEU A 127 -4.22 -9.27 4.68
N VAL A 128 -4.75 -8.09 4.40
CA VAL A 128 -4.11 -7.07 3.57
C VAL A 128 -3.56 -5.98 4.48
N LYS A 129 -2.25 -5.71 4.41
CA LYS A 129 -1.66 -4.57 5.10
C LYS A 129 -2.04 -3.29 4.35
N LEU A 130 -2.77 -2.41 5.02
CA LEU A 130 -3.05 -1.07 4.55
C LEU A 130 -1.79 -0.23 4.80
N CYS A 131 -1.23 0.39 3.76
CA CYS A 131 -0.10 1.30 3.98
C CYS A 131 -0.56 2.49 4.85
N GLU A 132 0.18 2.82 5.90
CA GLU A 132 0.05 4.13 6.55
C GLU A 132 0.52 5.20 5.54
N GLY A 133 -0.43 6.05 5.11
CA GLY A 133 -0.17 7.16 4.20
C GLY A 133 -0.73 6.92 2.80
N GLU A 134 -1.64 7.82 2.42
CA GLU A 134 -2.23 8.14 1.11
C GLU A 134 -2.59 6.95 0.20
N GLU A 135 -3.87 6.86 -0.16
CA GLU A 135 -4.32 6.05 -1.28
C GLU A 135 -3.51 6.37 -2.54
N ALA A 136 -3.44 5.40 -3.45
CA ALA A 136 -2.76 5.59 -4.72
C ALA A 136 -3.44 6.76 -5.47
N ILE A 137 -2.64 7.75 -5.90
CA ILE A 137 -3.18 8.84 -6.72
C ILE A 137 -3.71 8.25 -8.03
N SER A 138 -4.95 8.60 -8.38
CA SER A 138 -5.54 8.18 -9.66
C SER A 138 -4.76 8.79 -10.82
N VAL A 139 -4.48 7.96 -11.84
CA VAL A 139 -3.76 8.38 -13.04
C VAL A 139 -4.79 8.71 -14.12
N ALA A 140 -4.59 9.82 -14.85
CA ALA A 140 -5.44 10.20 -15.97
C ALA A 140 -5.56 9.08 -17.01
N GLU A 141 -6.71 9.00 -17.67
CA GLU A 141 -6.91 8.05 -18.77
C GLU A 141 -5.92 8.35 -19.91
N PRO A 142 -5.26 7.33 -20.48
CA PRO A 142 -4.34 7.56 -21.58
C PRO A 142 -5.05 8.14 -22.81
N PRO A 143 -4.36 8.97 -23.63
CA PRO A 143 -4.91 9.55 -24.85
C PRO A 143 -5.57 8.52 -25.77
N ALA A 144 -6.59 8.94 -26.51
CA ALA A 144 -7.31 8.05 -27.44
C ALA A 144 -6.40 7.52 -28.56
N THR A 145 -5.36 8.28 -28.91
CA THR A 145 -4.32 7.91 -29.88
C THR A 145 -3.48 6.72 -29.46
N PHE A 146 -3.42 6.40 -28.15
CA PHE A 146 -2.67 5.25 -27.66
C PHE A 146 -3.43 3.96 -28.00
N THR A 147 -2.71 2.94 -28.45
CA THR A 147 -3.31 1.63 -28.75
C THR A 147 -3.80 0.94 -27.46
N GLU A 148 -4.86 0.13 -27.54
CA GLU A 148 -5.39 -0.60 -26.38
C GLU A 148 -4.34 -1.45 -25.64
N PRO A 149 -3.41 -2.16 -26.32
CA PRO A 149 -2.32 -2.85 -25.63
C PRO A 149 -1.45 -1.92 -24.77
N VAL A 150 -1.20 -0.68 -25.21
CA VAL A 150 -0.44 0.31 -24.42
C VAL A 150 -1.24 0.77 -23.21
N LYS A 151 -2.55 1.04 -23.39
CA LYS A 151 -3.44 1.41 -22.26
C LYS A 151 -3.50 0.31 -21.21
N GLN A 152 -3.61 -0.95 -21.66
CA GLN A 152 -3.61 -2.11 -20.79
C GLN A 152 -2.28 -2.24 -20.04
N LEU A 153 -1.14 -2.10 -20.72
CA LEU A 153 0.18 -2.14 -20.10
C LEU A 153 0.35 -1.09 -19.00
N ILE A 154 -0.13 0.14 -19.23
CA ILE A 154 -0.12 1.20 -18.21
C ILE A 154 -0.94 0.78 -16.98
N ARG A 155 -2.17 0.30 -17.18
CA ARG A 155 -3.03 -0.15 -16.07
C ARG A 155 -2.43 -1.33 -15.30
N GLU A 156 -1.87 -2.31 -16.00
CA GLU A 156 -1.23 -3.47 -15.40
C GLU A 156 -0.02 -3.09 -14.56
N SER A 157 0.86 -2.21 -15.08
CA SER A 157 2.05 -1.74 -14.36
C SER A 157 1.68 -0.91 -13.11
N LEU A 158 0.67 -0.04 -13.22
CA LEU A 158 0.17 0.75 -12.08
C LEU A 158 -0.49 -0.12 -11.00
N ASN A 159 -1.16 -1.22 -11.38
CA ASN A 159 -1.70 -2.19 -10.42
C ASN A 159 -0.58 -3.03 -9.80
N ARG A 160 0.44 -3.38 -10.59
CA ARG A 160 1.60 -4.13 -10.13
C ARG A 160 2.39 -3.35 -9.08
N SER A 161 2.56 -2.04 -9.24
CA SER A 161 3.24 -1.22 -8.23
C SER A 161 2.49 -1.20 -6.89
N GLU A 162 1.15 -1.13 -6.93
CA GLU A 162 0.34 -1.22 -5.71
C GLU A 162 0.46 -2.59 -5.04
N GLN A 163 0.46 -3.66 -5.83
CA GLN A 163 0.71 -5.00 -5.32
C GLN A 163 2.08 -5.08 -4.63
N LEU A 164 3.13 -4.52 -5.25
CA LEU A 164 4.48 -4.50 -4.68
C LEU A 164 4.54 -3.70 -3.36
N LEU A 165 3.83 -2.58 -3.25
CA LEU A 165 3.71 -1.84 -1.97
C LEU A 165 3.02 -2.70 -0.90
N ASN A 166 1.92 -3.38 -1.25
CA ASN A 166 1.20 -4.27 -0.34
C ASN A 166 2.06 -5.49 0.09
N GLU A 167 2.97 -5.93 -0.76
CA GLU A 167 3.96 -6.98 -0.48
C GLU A 167 5.17 -6.48 0.33
N ASN A 168 5.17 -5.21 0.80
CA ASN A 168 6.29 -4.57 1.49
C ASN A 168 7.58 -4.51 0.65
N ARG A 169 7.42 -4.28 -0.66
CA ARG A 169 8.50 -4.18 -1.66
C ARG A 169 8.54 -2.77 -2.28
N PRO A 170 8.80 -1.72 -1.47
CA PRO A 170 8.68 -0.33 -1.90
C PRO A 170 9.65 0.05 -3.01
N ARG A 171 10.85 -0.52 -3.00
CA ARG A 171 11.86 -0.24 -4.01
C ARG A 171 11.41 -0.76 -5.37
N GLU A 172 10.93 -1.99 -5.44
CA GLU A 172 10.43 -2.56 -6.69
C GLU A 172 9.18 -1.83 -7.19
N ALA A 173 8.29 -1.40 -6.29
CA ALA A 173 7.14 -0.58 -6.68
C ALA A 173 7.56 0.72 -7.37
N VAL A 174 8.56 1.43 -6.81
CA VAL A 174 9.10 2.66 -7.41
C VAL A 174 9.77 2.37 -8.76
N ILE A 175 10.52 1.28 -8.89
CA ILE A 175 11.13 0.89 -10.17
C ILE A 175 10.06 0.60 -11.24
N GLU A 176 8.98 -0.07 -10.87
CA GLU A 176 7.85 -0.38 -11.74
C GLU A 176 7.22 0.90 -12.30
N VAL A 177 6.87 1.86 -11.43
CA VAL A 177 6.27 3.12 -11.90
C VAL A 177 7.27 4.04 -12.62
N LEU A 178 8.57 3.97 -12.30
CA LEU A 178 9.60 4.68 -13.07
C LEU A 178 9.73 4.13 -14.48
N TRP A 179 9.64 2.80 -14.63
CA TRP A 179 9.70 2.15 -15.93
C TRP A 179 8.51 2.54 -16.81
N ILE A 180 7.28 2.59 -16.26
CA ILE A 180 6.14 3.02 -17.06
C ILE A 180 6.22 4.52 -17.39
N LEU A 181 6.72 5.35 -16.48
CA LEU A 181 7.01 6.76 -16.76
C LEU A 181 7.96 6.90 -17.95
N GLU A 182 9.08 6.17 -17.97
CA GLU A 182 10.01 6.17 -19.10
C GLU A 182 9.32 5.74 -20.39
N SER A 183 8.53 4.66 -20.33
CA SER A 183 7.79 4.12 -21.48
C SER A 183 6.82 5.14 -22.06
N ILE A 184 6.05 5.83 -21.22
CA ILE A 184 5.14 6.91 -21.65
C ILE A 184 5.92 8.07 -22.24
N THR A 185 7.07 8.42 -21.66
CA THR A 185 7.91 9.50 -22.19
C THR A 185 8.42 9.18 -23.60
N THR A 186 8.67 7.90 -23.91
CA THR A 186 9.06 7.50 -25.27
C THR A 186 7.95 7.66 -26.31
N ALA A 187 6.68 7.80 -25.91
CA ALA A 187 5.58 8.07 -26.84
C ALA A 187 5.76 9.43 -27.55
N PHE A 188 6.43 10.40 -26.91
CA PHE A 188 6.74 11.69 -27.52
C PHE A 188 7.80 11.61 -28.63
N ARG A 189 8.51 10.48 -28.78
CA ARG A 189 9.59 10.37 -29.76
C ARG A 189 9.05 10.42 -31.19
N GLY A 190 9.64 11.28 -32.01
CA GLY A 190 9.23 11.47 -33.40
C GLY A 190 8.05 12.41 -33.57
N GLU A 191 7.42 12.84 -32.47
CA GLU A 191 6.39 13.87 -32.49
C GLU A 191 6.99 15.23 -32.83
N GLN A 192 6.18 16.07 -33.48
CA GLN A 192 6.60 17.38 -33.96
C GLN A 192 6.20 18.45 -32.95
N LEU A 193 7.18 19.08 -32.30
CA LEU A 193 6.97 20.25 -31.45
C LEU A 193 7.12 21.54 -32.26
N PRO A 194 6.63 22.69 -31.76
CA PRO A 194 6.88 24.01 -32.36
C PRO A 194 8.39 24.33 -32.50
N SER A 195 9.22 23.82 -31.58
CA SER A 195 10.67 24.01 -31.59
C SER A 195 11.43 22.99 -32.45
N GLY A 196 10.73 21.99 -33.01
CA GLY A 196 11.30 20.92 -33.84
C GLY A 196 10.82 19.52 -33.44
N THR A 197 11.24 18.51 -34.21
CA THR A 197 10.92 17.11 -33.92
C THR A 197 11.72 16.59 -32.72
N ILE A 198 11.07 15.83 -31.84
CA ILE A 198 11.72 15.11 -30.75
C ILE A 198 12.56 13.96 -31.33
N LYS A 199 13.88 14.03 -31.16
CA LYS A 199 14.84 13.05 -31.70
C LYS A 199 15.41 12.13 -30.63
N GLY A 200 15.26 12.52 -29.36
CA GLY A 200 15.72 11.74 -28.23
C GLY A 200 15.16 10.31 -28.20
N THR A 201 16.01 9.37 -27.79
CA THR A 201 15.64 7.97 -27.52
C THR A 201 15.55 7.68 -26.03
N TYR A 202 16.27 8.44 -25.22
CA TYR A 202 16.35 8.26 -23.77
C TYR A 202 15.51 9.31 -23.06
N PHE A 203 14.95 8.92 -21.91
CA PHE A 203 14.12 9.78 -21.06
C PHE A 203 14.70 11.20 -20.88
N ASN A 204 15.94 11.31 -20.39
CA ASN A 204 16.57 12.62 -20.15
C ASN A 204 16.68 13.50 -21.40
N VAL A 205 16.87 12.89 -22.57
CA VAL A 205 16.96 13.63 -23.83
C VAL A 205 15.58 14.14 -24.24
N ILE A 206 14.56 13.29 -24.18
CA ILE A 206 13.17 13.66 -24.53
C ILE A 206 12.66 14.74 -23.57
N VAL A 207 12.83 14.55 -22.25
CA VAL A 207 12.42 15.55 -21.25
C VAL A 207 13.14 16.88 -21.46
N LYS A 208 14.42 16.87 -21.81
CA LYS A 208 15.17 18.10 -22.13
C LYS A 208 14.64 18.79 -23.39
N GLU A 209 14.33 18.04 -24.45
CA GLU A 209 13.73 18.58 -25.68
C GLU A 209 12.36 19.20 -25.39
N LEU A 210 11.50 18.53 -24.61
CA LEU A 210 10.22 19.06 -24.14
C LEU A 210 10.39 20.33 -23.28
N ARG A 211 11.39 20.39 -22.40
CA ARG A 211 11.70 21.58 -21.60
C ARG A 211 12.09 22.77 -22.45
N ASN A 212 12.97 22.57 -23.42
CA ASN A 212 13.43 23.62 -24.33
C ASN A 212 12.26 24.16 -25.19
N ALA A 213 11.34 23.29 -25.59
CA ALA A 213 10.13 23.70 -26.31
C ALA A 213 9.16 24.55 -25.47
N ASN A 214 9.27 24.47 -24.15
CA ASN A 214 8.35 25.10 -23.20
C ASN A 214 9.06 26.11 -22.29
N GLU A 215 10.17 26.70 -22.75
CA GLU A 215 10.93 27.69 -21.99
C GLU A 215 10.05 28.86 -21.51
N GLY A 216 10.27 29.35 -20.28
CA GLY A 216 9.45 30.41 -19.67
C GLY A 216 8.07 29.99 -19.14
N THR A 217 7.62 28.74 -19.37
CA THR A 217 6.33 28.24 -18.87
C THR A 217 6.47 27.42 -17.57
N ALA A 218 5.34 27.18 -16.89
CA ALA A 218 5.28 26.26 -15.76
C ALA A 218 5.69 24.82 -16.14
N ILE A 219 5.45 24.40 -17.38
CA ILE A 219 5.81 23.05 -17.87
C ILE A 219 7.32 22.82 -17.79
N ASN A 220 8.14 23.82 -18.11
CA ASN A 220 9.60 23.69 -17.97
C ASN A 220 10.02 23.41 -16.52
N TYR A 221 9.39 24.08 -15.55
CA TYR A 221 9.66 23.82 -14.13
C TYR A 221 9.22 22.42 -13.71
N ILE A 222 8.02 21.98 -14.12
CA ILE A 222 7.48 20.65 -13.82
C ILE A 222 8.40 19.56 -14.39
N LEU A 223 8.79 19.69 -15.65
CA LEU A 223 9.69 18.75 -16.32
C LEU A 223 11.11 18.75 -15.71
N LYS A 224 11.58 19.88 -15.18
CA LYS A 224 12.84 19.94 -14.42
C LYS A 224 12.75 19.16 -13.10
N CYS A 225 11.63 19.24 -12.40
CA CYS A 225 11.39 18.44 -11.19
C CYS A 225 11.33 16.95 -11.53
N LEU A 226 10.65 16.60 -12.63
CA LEU A 226 10.58 15.24 -13.16
C LEU A 226 11.97 14.67 -13.48
N GLU A 227 12.82 15.43 -14.17
CA GLU A 227 14.21 15.06 -14.47
C GLU A 227 15.02 14.84 -13.17
N SER A 228 14.81 15.68 -12.16
CA SER A 228 15.49 15.56 -10.86
C SER A 228 15.07 14.30 -10.11
N LEU A 229 13.76 13.99 -10.10
CA LEU A 229 13.22 12.78 -9.48
C LEU A 229 13.71 11.51 -10.19
N HIS A 230 13.68 11.50 -11.53
CA HIS A 230 14.22 10.40 -12.32
C HIS A 230 15.72 10.20 -12.08
N GLY A 231 16.50 11.30 -12.08
CA GLY A 231 17.93 11.28 -11.82
C GLY A 231 18.28 10.72 -10.43
N TYR A 232 17.49 11.06 -9.41
CA TYR A 232 17.66 10.51 -8.06
C TYR A 232 17.52 8.98 -8.02
N HIS A 233 16.57 8.40 -8.76
CA HIS A 233 16.36 6.94 -8.74
C HIS A 233 17.16 6.16 -9.78
N SER A 234 17.62 6.82 -10.84
CA SER A 234 18.38 6.22 -11.94
C SER A 234 19.89 6.32 -11.78
N SER A 235 20.41 7.15 -10.87
CA SER A 235 21.83 7.28 -10.62
C SER A 235 22.41 6.05 -9.87
N PRO A 236 23.63 5.59 -10.21
CA PRO A 236 24.37 4.61 -9.39
C PRO A 236 24.75 5.14 -7.99
N THR A 237 24.85 6.47 -7.83
CA THR A 237 25.26 7.16 -6.59
C THR A 237 24.13 7.96 -5.92
N GLY A 238 22.97 8.08 -6.58
CA GLY A 238 21.78 8.73 -6.05
C GLY A 238 20.73 7.67 -5.68
N GLY A 239 20.16 7.76 -4.48
CA GLY A 239 18.93 7.07 -4.03
C GLY A 239 18.87 5.53 -4.09
N GLY A 240 19.77 4.85 -4.79
CA GLY A 240 19.89 3.39 -4.85
C GLY A 240 18.74 2.65 -5.57
N GLY A 241 17.81 3.37 -6.21
CA GLY A 241 16.61 2.78 -6.83
C GLY A 241 16.95 1.64 -7.79
N ARG A 242 17.76 1.88 -8.82
CA ARG A 242 18.05 0.90 -9.88
C ARG A 242 19.32 0.07 -9.74
N HIS A 243 20.30 0.49 -8.92
CA HIS A 243 21.64 -0.13 -8.93
C HIS A 243 22.07 -0.85 -7.64
N GLY A 244 21.14 -1.03 -6.71
CA GLY A 244 21.46 -1.67 -5.44
C GLY A 244 22.04 -0.64 -4.49
N LEU A 245 21.71 -0.79 -3.22
CA LEU A 245 22.42 -0.11 -2.15
C LEU A 245 23.91 -0.29 -2.39
N ASP A 246 24.67 0.80 -2.39
CA ASP A 246 26.11 0.69 -2.17
C ASP A 246 26.25 -0.11 -0.87
N LEU A 247 26.93 -1.26 -0.94
CA LEU A 247 27.00 -2.30 0.10
C LEU A 247 27.66 -1.79 1.40
N LYS A 248 27.92 -0.48 1.51
CA LYS A 248 28.58 0.17 2.62
C LYS A 248 27.73 1.15 3.43
N GLU A 249 26.71 1.85 2.89
CA GLU A 249 26.11 2.98 3.65
C GLU A 249 24.62 3.33 3.45
N GLY A 250 23.85 2.70 2.55
CA GLY A 250 22.47 3.16 2.32
C GLY A 250 21.44 2.62 3.34
N LYS A 251 20.60 3.51 3.88
CA LYS A 251 19.37 3.08 4.59
C LYS A 251 18.37 2.49 3.60
N PRO A 252 17.69 1.38 3.93
CA PRO A 252 16.65 0.82 3.06
C PRO A 252 15.48 1.80 2.91
N MET A 253 14.92 1.89 1.70
CA MET A 253 13.71 2.69 1.42
C MET A 253 12.56 2.15 2.27
N THR A 254 11.94 3.02 3.05
CA THR A 254 10.77 2.69 3.86
C THR A 254 9.52 2.56 2.98
N LEU A 255 8.48 1.91 3.51
CA LEU A 255 7.22 1.77 2.79
C LEU A 255 6.57 3.13 2.50
N SER A 256 6.62 4.06 3.46
CA SER A 256 6.08 5.41 3.32
C SER A 256 6.85 6.23 2.27
N GLU A 257 8.18 6.13 2.22
CA GLU A 257 8.98 6.73 1.15
C GLU A 257 8.61 6.13 -0.22
N GLY A 258 8.49 4.80 -0.30
CA GLY A 258 8.07 4.09 -1.52
C GLY A 258 6.71 4.56 -2.03
N ARG A 259 5.71 4.69 -1.13
CA ARG A 259 4.39 5.21 -1.44
C ARG A 259 4.46 6.65 -1.95
N LEU A 260 5.18 7.53 -1.26
CA LEU A 260 5.34 8.93 -1.68
C LEU A 260 5.96 9.03 -3.07
N PHE A 261 7.04 8.29 -3.33
CA PHE A 261 7.65 8.26 -4.66
C PHE A 261 6.70 7.71 -5.73
N CYS A 262 5.96 6.64 -5.42
CA CYS A 262 4.94 6.12 -6.33
C CYS A 262 3.88 7.17 -6.65
N ASN A 263 3.34 7.87 -5.65
CA ASN A 263 2.33 8.90 -5.82
C ASN A 263 2.85 10.12 -6.61
N LEU A 264 4.08 10.55 -6.37
CA LEU A 264 4.73 11.60 -7.16
C LEU A 264 4.87 11.19 -8.63
N ILE A 265 5.33 9.96 -8.89
CA ILE A 265 5.50 9.44 -10.25
C ILE A 265 4.14 9.31 -10.95
N ARG A 266 3.11 8.80 -10.26
CA ARG A 266 1.73 8.73 -10.77
C ARG A 266 1.18 10.09 -11.13
N SER A 267 1.48 11.12 -10.33
CA SER A 267 1.13 12.51 -10.64
C SER A 267 1.82 13.01 -11.92
N TYR A 268 3.11 12.70 -12.11
CA TYR A 268 3.82 13.05 -13.35
C TYR A 268 3.31 12.28 -14.57
N ILE A 269 3.00 10.99 -14.42
CA ILE A 269 2.37 10.20 -15.48
C ILE A 269 1.04 10.83 -15.88
N SER A 270 0.18 11.11 -14.90
CA SER A 270 -1.12 11.74 -15.12
C SER A 270 -0.99 13.07 -15.85
N PHE A 271 -0.02 13.90 -15.44
CA PHE A 271 0.31 15.15 -16.13
C PHE A 271 0.73 14.92 -17.58
N LEU A 272 1.69 14.01 -17.85
CA LEU A 272 2.16 13.75 -19.21
C LEU A 272 1.08 13.19 -20.13
N LEU A 273 0.20 12.32 -19.62
CA LEU A 273 -0.92 11.77 -20.39
C LEU A 273 -1.95 12.86 -20.73
N THR A 274 -2.29 13.71 -19.76
CA THR A 274 -3.22 14.83 -19.96
C THR A 274 -2.67 15.85 -20.94
N GLU A 275 -1.36 16.12 -20.85
CA GLU A 275 -0.68 17.14 -21.64
C GLU A 275 -0.21 16.64 -23.00
N TYR A 276 -0.30 15.33 -23.27
CA TYR A 276 0.24 14.70 -24.48
C TYR A 276 -0.22 15.43 -25.73
N GLU A 277 -1.54 15.55 -25.92
CA GLU A 277 -2.13 16.19 -27.10
C GLU A 277 -1.79 17.69 -27.18
N ARG A 278 -1.81 18.44 -26.07
CA ARG A 278 -1.44 19.86 -26.08
C ARG A 278 0.02 20.08 -26.45
N LEU A 279 0.90 19.22 -25.96
CA LEU A 279 2.33 19.30 -26.21
C LEU A 279 2.69 18.99 -27.68
N ILE A 280 1.91 18.13 -28.35
CA ILE A 280 2.14 17.78 -29.77
C ILE A 280 1.30 18.61 -30.75
N ASN A 281 0.09 19.05 -30.38
CA ASN A 281 -0.90 19.67 -31.26
C ASN A 281 -1.16 21.15 -30.95
N ASN A 282 -0.13 21.96 -30.67
CA ASN A 282 -0.34 23.43 -30.62
C ASN A 282 -0.54 24.02 -32.04
N ASP A 283 -1.63 23.62 -32.69
CA ASP A 283 -2.29 24.39 -33.75
C ASP A 283 -3.09 25.52 -33.07
N VAL A 284 -2.57 26.73 -33.20
CA VAL A 284 -3.23 28.04 -33.15
C VAL A 284 -4.69 28.06 -32.65
N SER A 285 -4.91 28.34 -31.36
CA SER A 285 -6.15 28.98 -30.91
C SER A 285 -6.03 29.72 -29.57
N ASP A 286 -5.00 30.55 -29.40
CA ASP A 286 -5.07 31.69 -28.47
C ASP A 286 -5.42 32.95 -29.30
N ASN A 287 -6.69 33.02 -29.69
CA ASN A 287 -7.37 34.24 -30.11
C ASN A 287 -8.64 34.34 -29.26
N PHE A 288 -8.52 34.86 -28.04
CA PHE A 288 -9.57 35.57 -27.32
C PHE A 288 -8.96 36.67 -26.46
#